data_AF-A0A2S2QW57-F1
#
_entry.id   AF-A0A2S2QW57-F1
#
_cell.length_a   1.000
_cell.length_b   1.000
_cell.length_c   1.000
_cell.angle_alpha   90.00
_cell.angle_beta   90.00
_cell.angle_gamma   90.00
#
_symmetry.space_group_name_H-M   'P 1'
#
loop_
_entity.id
_entity.type
_entity.pdbx_description
1 polymer ?
#
loop_
_entity_poly.entity_id
_entity_poly.type
_entity_poly.pdbx_seq_one_letter_code
_entity_poly.pdbx_strand_id
1 'polypeptide(L)'
;IAVIQFGQRGLAFFGDNEILGNSHNGNFLGIMELIAKFYPFLKEHLNNYGNKVSGKSNYISSHIIRELISLMADKVLNVIVEEIKNAKYFGLIVDSTPDVTHIDQLAIVLRYI
;
A
#
# COMPACT_ATOMS: atom_id res chain seq x y z
N ILE A 1 0.48 11.33 14.87
CA ILE A 1 -0.35 12.38 14.20
C ILE A 1 -0.96 11.82 12.91
N ALA A 2 -0.20 11.39 11.90
CA ALA A 2 -0.76 10.85 10.65
C ALA A 2 -1.60 9.56 10.83
N VAL A 3 -1.09 8.54 11.53
CA VAL A 3 -1.81 7.24 11.70
C VAL A 3 -3.16 7.41 12.44
N ILE A 4 -3.21 8.26 13.48
CA ILE A 4 -4.42 8.53 14.27
C ILE A 4 -5.44 9.34 13.45
N GLN A 5 -4.99 10.26 12.61
CA GLN A 5 -5.86 11.17 11.85
C GLN A 5 -6.53 10.51 10.64
N PHE A 6 -5.97 9.40 10.12
CA PHE A 6 -6.49 8.74 8.92
C PHE A 6 -7.24 7.44 9.18
N GLY A 7 -7.01 6.76 10.31
CA GLY A 7 -7.92 5.71 10.79
C GLY A 7 -9.36 6.24 11.02
N GLN A 8 -9.50 7.55 11.28
CA GLN A 8 -10.79 8.23 11.46
C GLN A 8 -11.57 8.46 10.16
N ARG A 9 -10.91 8.48 8.99
CA ARG A 9 -11.61 8.73 7.70
C ARG A 9 -12.40 7.51 7.21
N GLY A 10 -12.05 6.30 7.67
CA GLY A 10 -12.70 5.07 7.21
C GLY A 10 -12.54 4.78 5.72
N LEU A 11 -11.58 5.42 5.04
CA LEU A 11 -11.36 5.27 3.60
C LEU A 11 -10.38 4.14 3.30
N ALA A 12 -10.52 3.55 2.12
CA ALA A 12 -9.53 2.63 1.56
C ALA A 12 -8.19 3.35 1.28
N PHE A 13 -7.12 2.56 1.09
CA PHE A 13 -5.79 3.13 0.86
C PHE A 13 -5.74 4.03 -0.39
N PHE A 14 -6.33 3.61 -1.50
CA PHE A 14 -6.43 4.44 -2.72
C PHE A 14 -7.78 5.15 -2.88
N GLY A 15 -8.85 4.60 -2.27
CA GLY A 15 -10.21 5.11 -2.44
C GLY A 15 -10.71 4.95 -3.88
N ASP A 16 -11.90 5.48 -4.16
CA ASP A 16 -12.50 5.47 -5.51
C ASP A 16 -12.21 6.76 -6.30
N ASN A 17 -11.50 7.71 -5.66
CA ASN A 17 -11.24 9.04 -6.20
C ASN A 17 -9.75 9.39 -6.12
N GLU A 18 -9.15 9.67 -7.27
CA GLU A 18 -7.73 10.01 -7.39
C GLU A 18 -7.47 11.52 -7.54
N ILE A 19 -8.44 12.36 -7.21
CA ILE A 19 -8.32 13.83 -7.31
C ILE A 19 -7.74 14.40 -6.01
N LEU A 20 -6.61 15.10 -6.09
CA LEU A 20 -6.05 15.88 -4.98
C LEU A 20 -7.00 17.01 -4.56
N GLY A 21 -7.11 17.22 -3.26
CA GLY A 21 -7.98 18.18 -2.59
C GLY A 21 -9.39 17.65 -2.30
N ASN A 22 -9.73 16.44 -2.76
CA ASN A 22 -11.04 15.86 -2.51
C ASN A 22 -11.10 15.17 -1.14
N SER A 23 -12.17 15.40 -0.38
CA SER A 23 -12.37 14.77 0.94
C SER A 23 -12.50 13.24 0.89
N HIS A 24 -12.75 12.66 -0.28
CA HIS A 24 -12.88 11.22 -0.52
C HIS A 24 -11.69 10.64 -1.31
N ASN A 25 -10.63 11.41 -1.53
CA ASN A 25 -9.40 10.84 -2.04
C ASN A 25 -8.81 9.88 -0.98
N GLY A 26 -8.44 8.67 -1.38
CA GLY A 26 -8.05 7.64 -0.42
C GLY A 26 -6.88 8.05 0.48
N ASN A 27 -6.59 7.21 1.48
CA ASN A 27 -5.57 7.54 2.48
C ASN A 27 -4.20 7.87 1.89
N PHE A 28 -3.81 7.25 0.78
CA PHE A 28 -2.55 7.51 0.09
C PHE A 28 -2.43 8.99 -0.34
N LEU A 29 -3.41 9.51 -1.08
CA LEU A 29 -3.40 10.91 -1.52
C LEU A 29 -3.52 11.88 -0.34
N GLY A 30 -4.35 11.55 0.66
CA GLY A 30 -4.44 12.34 1.89
C GLY A 30 -3.11 12.41 2.65
N ILE A 31 -2.32 11.33 2.66
CA ILE A 31 -0.97 11.32 3.25
C ILE A 31 -0.02 12.18 2.42
N MET A 32 -0.06 12.08 1.10
CA MET A 32 0.78 12.90 0.21
C MET A 32 0.51 14.39 0.40
N GLU A 33 -0.76 14.78 0.53
CA GLU A 33 -1.16 16.16 0.84
C GLU A 33 -0.69 16.63 2.21
N LEU A 34 -0.77 15.76 3.23
CA LEU A 34 -0.28 16.08 4.57
C LEU A 34 1.22 16.32 4.56
N ILE A 35 2.00 15.43 3.92
CA ILE A 35 3.45 15.57 3.82
C ILE A 35 3.80 16.83 3.02
N ALA A 36 3.06 17.15 1.95
CA ALA A 36 3.27 18.36 1.16
C ALA A 36 3.12 19.66 1.96
N LYS A 37 2.41 19.66 3.10
CA LYS A 37 2.36 20.84 4.00
C LYS A 37 3.72 21.18 4.60
N PHE A 38 4.59 20.18 4.77
CA PHE A 38 5.90 20.31 5.41
C PHE A 38 7.06 20.25 4.42
N TYR A 39 6.83 19.77 3.19
CA TYR A 39 7.86 19.60 2.17
C TYR A 39 7.55 20.41 0.91
N PRO A 40 8.18 21.59 0.71
CA PRO A 40 7.93 22.47 -0.43
C PRO A 40 8.11 21.79 -1.79
N PHE A 41 9.13 20.93 -1.91
CA PHE A 41 9.39 20.16 -3.13
C PHE A 41 8.20 19.26 -3.50
N LEU A 42 7.64 18.54 -2.52
CA LEU A 42 6.49 17.69 -2.77
C LEU A 42 5.25 18.52 -3.10
N LYS A 43 5.05 19.64 -2.42
CA LYS A 43 3.95 20.57 -2.71
C LYS A 43 4.00 21.08 -4.15
N GLU A 44 5.18 21.50 -4.60
CA GLU A 44 5.39 21.93 -5.97
C GLU A 44 5.09 20.80 -6.96
N HIS A 45 5.56 19.59 -6.69
CA HIS A 45 5.27 18.42 -7.51
C HIS A 45 3.77 18.12 -7.61
N LEU A 46 3.05 18.10 -6.49
CA LEU A 46 1.60 17.86 -6.47
C LEU A 46 0.83 18.94 -7.26
N ASN A 47 1.20 20.21 -7.09
CA ASN A 47 0.60 21.31 -7.86
C ASN A 47 0.87 21.19 -9.36
N ASN A 48 2.08 20.76 -9.72
CA ASN A 48 2.51 20.66 -11.10
C ASN A 48 2.01 19.41 -11.82
N TYR A 49 1.71 18.31 -11.13
CA TYR A 49 1.45 17.02 -11.78
C TYR A 49 0.23 16.26 -11.24
N GLY A 50 -0.22 16.53 -10.01
CA GLY A 50 -1.12 15.62 -9.30
C GLY A 50 -2.57 15.56 -9.78
N ASN A 51 -3.08 16.59 -10.46
CA ASN A 51 -4.44 16.62 -11.02
C ASN A 51 -4.45 16.85 -12.55
N LYS A 52 -3.32 16.64 -13.25
CA LYS A 52 -3.26 16.95 -14.69
C LYS A 52 -3.92 15.86 -15.54
N VAL A 53 -4.71 16.30 -16.52
CA VAL A 53 -5.34 15.45 -17.54
C VAL A 53 -4.29 14.92 -18.52
N SER A 54 -4.56 13.70 -19.01
CA SER A 54 -3.82 12.89 -20.00
C SER A 54 -2.76 13.62 -20.84
N GLY A 55 -1.55 13.06 -20.87
CA GLY A 55 -0.41 13.54 -21.65
C GLY A 55 0.83 13.91 -20.84
N LYS A 56 0.73 13.94 -19.51
CA LYS A 56 1.87 14.07 -18.57
C LYS A 56 1.91 12.88 -17.64
N SER A 57 3.11 12.36 -17.37
CA SER A 57 3.31 11.24 -16.46
C SER A 57 2.89 11.63 -15.04
N ASN A 58 1.96 10.85 -14.47
CA ASN A 58 1.58 10.96 -13.06
C ASN A 58 1.99 9.67 -12.32
N TYR A 59 3.07 9.75 -11.56
CA TYR A 59 3.58 8.62 -10.77
C TYR A 59 2.82 8.41 -9.46
N ILE A 60 1.84 9.25 -9.16
CA ILE A 60 1.04 9.24 -7.92
C ILE A 60 -0.33 8.57 -8.15
N SER A 61 -0.65 8.18 -9.38
CA SER A 61 -1.86 7.39 -9.66
C SER A 61 -1.85 6.06 -8.89
N SER A 62 -3.03 5.55 -8.55
CA SER A 62 -3.10 4.30 -7.79
C SER A 62 -2.47 3.13 -8.57
N HIS A 63 -2.59 3.14 -9.89
CA HIS A 63 -2.00 2.13 -10.76
C HIS A 63 -0.48 2.03 -10.59
N ILE A 64 0.23 3.15 -10.72
CA ILE A 64 1.70 3.19 -10.61
C ILE A 64 2.16 2.82 -9.19
N ILE A 65 1.46 3.32 -8.17
CA ILE A 65 1.85 3.03 -6.78
C ILE A 65 1.57 1.57 -6.42
N ARG A 66 0.51 0.95 -6.94
CA ARG A 66 0.26 -0.49 -6.77
C ARG A 66 1.35 -1.32 -7.43
N GLU A 67 1.79 -0.95 -8.62
CA GLU A 67 2.91 -1.60 -9.30
C GLU A 67 4.19 -1.49 -8.46
N LEU A 68 4.50 -0.29 -7.98
CA LEU A 68 5.66 -0.07 -7.11
C LEU A 68 5.59 -0.91 -5.82
N ILE A 69 4.42 -0.96 -5.17
CA ILE A 69 4.22 -1.78 -3.97
C ILE A 69 4.44 -3.26 -4.30
N SER A 70 3.94 -3.74 -5.44
CA SER A 70 4.14 -5.12 -5.90
C SER A 70 5.62 -5.44 -6.08
N LEU A 71 6.36 -4.59 -6.79
CA LEU A 71 7.80 -4.77 -7.01
C LEU A 71 8.59 -4.79 -5.69
N MET A 72 8.22 -3.94 -4.72
CA MET A 72 8.84 -3.94 -3.41
C MET A 72 8.49 -5.22 -2.62
N ALA A 73 7.23 -5.65 -2.67
CA ALA A 73 6.77 -6.87 -2.03
C ALA A 73 7.50 -8.10 -2.58
N ASP A 74 7.64 -8.22 -3.91
CA ASP A 74 8.36 -9.30 -4.57
C ASP A 74 9.83 -9.33 -4.14
N LYS A 75 10.47 -8.17 -4.05
CA LYS A 75 11.87 -8.08 -3.60
C LYS A 75 12.03 -8.56 -2.15
N VAL A 76 11.16 -8.13 -1.25
CA VAL A 76 11.18 -8.57 0.16
C VAL A 76 10.88 -10.06 0.26
N LEU A 77 9.89 -10.55 -0.50
CA LEU A 77 9.52 -11.95 -0.54
C LEU A 77 10.69 -12.83 -1.01
N ASN A 78 11.40 -12.41 -2.06
CA ASN A 78 12.57 -13.14 -2.55
C ASN A 78 13.66 -13.27 -1.48
N VAL A 79 13.94 -12.21 -0.74
CA VAL A 79 14.90 -12.25 0.38
C VAL A 79 14.43 -13.24 1.46
N ILE A 80 13.18 -13.16 1.89
CA ILE A 80 12.62 -14.09 2.89
C ILE A 80 12.70 -15.54 2.40
N VAL A 81 12.39 -15.80 1.13
CA VAL A 81 12.46 -17.14 0.55
C VAL A 81 13.89 -17.66 0.51
N GLU A 82 14.87 -16.82 0.20
CA GLU A 82 16.30 -17.19 0.25
C GLU A 82 16.74 -17.52 1.68
N GLU A 83 16.32 -16.73 2.67
CA GLU A 83 16.59 -17.01 4.08
C GLU A 83 16.01 -18.36 4.52
N ILE A 84 14.75 -18.64 4.15
CA ILE A 84 14.08 -19.92 4.47
C ILE A 84 14.82 -21.11 3.82
N LYS A 85 15.27 -20.97 2.57
CA LYS A 85 16.02 -22.03 1.86
C LYS A 85 17.36 -22.35 2.53
N ASN A 86 17.98 -21.34 3.15
CA ASN A 86 19.26 -21.48 3.84
C ASN A 86 19.10 -21.89 5.31
N ALA A 87 17.90 -21.76 5.88
CA ALA A 87 17.62 -22.13 7.26
C ALA A 87 17.70 -23.66 7.44
N LYS A 88 18.33 -24.09 8.53
CA LYS A 88 18.44 -25.51 8.86
C LYS A 88 17.10 -26.09 9.32
N TYR A 89 16.29 -25.27 9.99
CA TYR A 89 15.02 -25.67 10.56
C TYR A 89 13.95 -24.66 10.17
N PHE A 90 12.79 -25.18 9.75
CA PHE A 90 11.59 -24.38 9.56
C PHE A 90 10.37 -25.13 10.09
N GLY A 91 9.36 -24.38 10.50
CA GLY A 91 8.04 -24.86 10.89
C GLY A 91 6.98 -24.27 9.97
N LEU A 92 5.93 -25.05 9.73
CA LEU A 92 4.76 -24.67 8.96
C LEU A 92 3.53 -24.75 9.87
N ILE A 93 2.79 -23.66 9.96
CA ILE A 93 1.47 -23.63 10.60
C ILE A 93 0.45 -23.43 9.49
N VAL A 94 -0.54 -24.31 9.44
CA VAL A 94 -1.64 -24.25 8.48
C VAL A 94 -2.92 -24.17 9.29
N ASP A 95 -3.70 -23.13 9.05
CA ASP A 95 -4.98 -22.89 9.73
C ASP A 95 -6.05 -22.64 8.68
N SER A 96 -7.24 -23.22 8.87
CA SER A 96 -8.37 -23.07 7.94
C SER A 96 -9.62 -22.70 8.72
N THR A 97 -10.26 -21.60 8.34
CA THR A 97 -11.49 -21.12 8.96
C THR A 97 -12.51 -20.75 7.88
N PRO A 98 -13.75 -21.27 7.92
CA PRO A 98 -14.79 -20.82 7.00
C PRO A 98 -15.20 -19.39 7.31
N ASP A 99 -15.35 -18.57 6.26
CA ASP A 99 -15.86 -17.20 6.39
C ASP A 99 -17.41 -17.16 6.48
N VAL A 100 -17.96 -15.94 6.56
CA VAL A 100 -19.42 -15.71 6.63
C VAL A 100 -20.18 -16.22 5.41
N THR A 101 -19.49 -16.49 4.30
CA THR A 101 -20.05 -17.07 3.08
C THR A 101 -19.87 -18.59 3.00
N HIS A 102 -19.39 -19.22 4.09
CA HIS A 102 -19.04 -20.64 4.15
C HIS A 102 -17.94 -21.05 3.17
N ILE A 103 -17.07 -20.12 2.79
CA ILE A 103 -15.88 -20.40 1.99
C ILE A 103 -14.69 -20.55 2.95
N ASP A 104 -13.96 -21.67 2.82
CA ASP A 104 -12.77 -21.92 3.62
C ASP A 104 -11.64 -20.94 3.26
N GLN A 105 -11.17 -20.19 4.26
CA GLN A 105 -10.01 -19.32 4.16
C GLN A 105 -8.80 -20.04 4.77
N LEU A 106 -7.78 -20.32 3.96
CA LEU A 106 -6.57 -21.02 4.37
C LEU A 106 -5.43 -20.02 4.64
N ALA A 107 -4.92 -20.04 5.87
CA ALA A 107 -3.72 -19.31 6.27
C ALA A 107 -2.53 -20.26 6.41
N ILE A 108 -1.40 -19.89 5.79
CA ILE A 108 -0.14 -20.61 5.90
C ILE A 108 0.91 -19.67 6.49
N VAL A 109 1.53 -20.08 7.59
CA VAL A 109 2.59 -19.33 8.28
C VAL A 109 3.86 -20.16 8.32
N LEU A 110 4.93 -19.63 7.73
CA LEU A 110 6.28 -20.18 7.80
C LEU A 110 7.06 -19.50 8.92
N ARG A 111 7.77 -20.31 9.74
CA ARG A 111 8.72 -19.85 10.76
C ARG A 111 10.06 -20.52 10.52
N TYR A 112 11.15 -19.78 10.54
CA TYR A 112 12.50 -20.31 10.33
C TYR A 112 13.46 -19.71 11.36
N ILE A 113 14.52 -20.46 11.70
CA ILE A 113 15.60 -20.06 12.64
C ILE A 113 16.94 -20.34 11.98
#